data_AF-A0A398CT47-F1
#
_entry.id   AF-A0A398CT47-F1
#
_cell.length_a   1.000
_cell.length_b   1.000
_cell.length_c   1.000
_cell.angle_alpha   90.00
_cell.angle_beta   90.00
_cell.angle_gamma   90.00
#
_symmetry.space_group_name_H-M   'P 1'
#
loop_
_entity.id
_entity.type
_entity.pdbx_description
1 polymer ?
#
loop_
_entity_poly.entity_id
_entity_poly.type
_entity_poly.pdbx_seq_one_letter_code
_entity_poly.pdbx_strand_id
1 'polypeptide(L)'
;MKKRRSRKKDKIPFFIIVIIAVAFFLNYYMEKEQPKTQPATSSNVVALFFPTDQYPETGRHIKEAIAAGESAICTIDRDEAEERRKESLKGIPTKKGYDRDEWPMAMCAEGGSGADIKYIDPSDNRGAGSWVSNQLEDYPDGTRVEFVFRE
;
A
#
# COMPACT_ATOMS: atom_id res chain seq x y z
N MET A 1 71.03 39.85 7.49
CA MET A 1 70.29 38.76 8.19
C MET A 1 68.78 38.94 7.98
N LYS A 2 68.12 38.07 7.19
CA LYS A 2 66.65 38.06 7.02
C LYS A 2 66.02 37.28 8.18
N LYS A 3 65.25 37.94 9.05
CA LYS A 3 64.47 37.30 10.13
C LYS A 3 63.40 36.39 9.53
N ARG A 4 63.50 35.07 9.76
CA ARG A 4 62.42 34.09 9.48
C ARG A 4 61.21 34.44 10.37
N ARG A 5 60.09 34.88 9.77
CA ARG A 5 58.80 34.95 10.46
C ARG A 5 58.25 33.52 10.60
N SER A 6 58.16 33.04 11.83
CA SER A 6 57.45 31.81 12.18
C SER A 6 55.95 31.99 11.90
N ARG A 7 55.35 31.13 11.07
CA ARG A 7 53.89 31.05 10.91
C ARG A 7 53.32 30.51 12.23
N LYS A 8 52.61 31.36 12.99
CA LYS A 8 51.75 30.87 14.08
C LYS A 8 50.68 29.97 13.46
N LYS A 9 50.62 28.72 13.92
CA LYS A 9 49.49 27.83 13.60
C LYS A 9 48.34 28.31 14.47
N ASP A 10 47.33 28.93 13.86
CA ASP A 10 46.15 29.37 14.57
C ASP A 10 45.41 28.13 15.09
N LYS A 11 45.48 27.90 16.40
CA LYS A 11 44.82 26.78 17.05
C LYS A 11 43.33 27.10 17.08
N ILE A 12 42.50 26.24 16.49
CA ILE A 12 41.05 26.38 16.55
C ILE A 12 40.66 26.38 18.03
N PRO A 13 40.04 27.46 18.54
CA PRO A 13 39.70 27.56 19.94
C PRO A 13 38.69 26.46 20.32
N PHE A 14 38.90 25.83 21.48
CA PHE A 14 38.15 24.67 21.96
C PHE A 14 36.62 24.87 21.91
N PHE A 15 36.15 26.10 22.14
CA PHE A 15 34.73 26.45 22.05
C PHE A 15 34.13 26.23 20.64
N ILE A 16 34.91 26.43 19.57
CA ILE A 16 34.47 26.14 18.19
C ILE A 16 34.30 24.63 17.99
N ILE A 17 35.18 23.81 18.58
CA ILE A 17 35.08 22.34 18.49
C ILE A 17 33.84 21.85 19.25
N VAL A 18 33.53 22.43 20.41
CA VAL A 18 32.32 22.10 21.18
C VAL A 18 31.06 22.50 20.42
N ILE A 19 31.03 23.69 19.80
CA ILE A 19 29.88 24.10 18.97
C ILE A 19 29.67 23.14 17.80
N ILE A 20 30.73 22.73 17.11
CA ILE A 20 30.63 21.78 16.01
C ILE A 20 30.09 20.44 16.50
N ALA A 21 30.59 19.92 17.63
CA ALA A 21 30.11 18.66 18.20
C ALA A 21 28.63 18.73 18.60
N VAL A 22 28.18 19.84 19.20
CA VAL A 22 26.77 20.06 19.55
C VAL A 22 25.91 20.16 18.28
N ALA A 23 26.37 20.87 17.25
CA ALA A 23 25.65 20.97 15.98
C ALA A 23 25.52 19.60 15.29
N PHE A 24 26.58 18.79 15.27
CA PHE A 24 26.54 17.43 14.75
C PHE A 24 25.62 16.52 15.58
N PHE A 25 25.63 16.63 16.90
CA PHE A 25 24.77 15.86 17.78
C PHE A 25 23.30 16.25 17.61
N LEU A 26 22.99 17.54 17.55
CA LEU A 26 21.64 18.04 17.26
C LEU A 26 21.19 17.59 15.86
N ASN A 27 22.04 17.68 14.83
CA ASN A 27 21.71 17.18 13.50
C ASN A 27 21.42 15.67 13.49
N TYR A 28 22.23 14.89 14.21
CA TYR A 28 22.03 13.45 14.37
C TYR A 28 20.70 13.10 15.07
N TYR A 29 20.33 13.86 16.11
CA TYR A 29 19.04 13.68 16.80
C TYR A 29 17.86 14.13 15.93
N MET A 30 17.98 15.26 15.23
CA MET A 30 16.94 15.76 14.31
C MET A 30 16.68 14.80 13.14
N GLU A 31 17.71 14.13 12.63
CA GLU A 31 17.56 13.09 11.59
C GLU A 31 16.95 11.79 12.13
N LYS A 32 17.18 11.47 13.42
CA LYS A 32 16.52 10.34 14.09
C LYS A 32 15.04 10.59 14.39
N GLU A 33 14.67 11.83 14.67
CA GLU A 33 13.29 12.21 14.99
C GLU A 33 12.46 12.59 13.76
N GLN A 34 13.05 12.63 12.55
CA GLN A 34 12.24 12.66 11.34
C GLN A 34 11.48 11.34 11.21
N PRO A 35 10.13 11.34 11.28
CA PRO A 35 9.38 10.16 10.91
C PRO A 35 9.68 9.88 9.43
N LYS A 36 9.95 8.61 9.07
CA LYS A 36 10.03 8.15 7.67
C LYS A 36 8.66 8.17 7.00
N THR A 37 7.91 9.24 7.16
CA THR A 37 6.66 9.45 6.45
C THR A 37 7.04 10.05 5.11
N GLN A 38 7.11 9.20 4.10
CA GLN A 38 7.03 9.70 2.73
C GLN A 38 5.76 10.57 2.64
N PRO A 39 5.85 11.80 2.14
CA PRO A 39 4.70 12.67 2.05
C PRO A 39 3.65 11.99 1.17
N ALA A 40 2.48 11.70 1.75
CA ALA A 40 1.28 11.26 1.05
C ALA A 40 0.76 12.40 0.17
N THR A 41 1.47 12.63 -0.94
CA THR A 41 1.08 13.52 -2.03
C THR A 41 1.73 12.98 -3.29
N SER A 42 1.15 11.91 -3.82
CA SER A 42 1.17 11.70 -5.27
C SER A 42 -0.14 11.07 -5.66
N SER A 43 -0.82 11.69 -6.62
CA SER A 43 -2.00 11.22 -7.33
C SER A 43 -1.76 9.95 -8.16
N ASN A 44 -0.80 9.12 -7.77
CA ASN A 44 -0.39 7.94 -8.53
C ASN A 44 -1.27 6.77 -8.13
N VAL A 45 -2.07 6.33 -9.09
CA VAL A 45 -2.79 5.06 -9.02
C VAL A 45 -1.83 3.98 -9.48
N VAL A 46 -1.63 2.96 -8.65
CA VAL A 46 -0.78 1.81 -8.97
C VAL A 46 -1.57 0.83 -9.82
N ALA A 47 -1.05 0.45 -10.99
CA ALA A 47 -1.70 -0.57 -11.82
C ALA A 47 -1.32 -1.99 -11.33
N LEU A 48 -2.32 -2.81 -11.03
CA LEU A 48 -2.19 -4.22 -10.73
C LEU A 48 -2.75 -5.04 -11.90
N PHE A 49 -1.86 -5.72 -12.64
CA PHE A 49 -2.27 -6.57 -13.75
C PHE A 49 -2.75 -7.93 -13.24
N PHE A 50 -4.06 -8.13 -13.21
CA PHE A 50 -4.66 -9.35 -12.66
C PHE A 50 -4.43 -10.55 -13.60
N PRO A 51 -3.93 -11.71 -13.11
CA PRO A 51 -3.59 -12.86 -13.95
C PRO A 51 -4.84 -13.70 -14.26
N THR A 52 -5.62 -13.26 -15.25
CA THR A 52 -6.85 -13.94 -15.67
C THR A 52 -6.64 -15.32 -16.28
N ASP A 53 -5.41 -15.64 -16.69
CA ASP A 53 -5.01 -16.97 -17.14
C ASP A 53 -4.90 -17.97 -15.97
N GLN A 54 -4.52 -17.49 -14.78
CA GLN A 54 -4.40 -18.31 -13.57
C GLN A 54 -5.71 -18.38 -12.78
N TYR A 55 -6.46 -17.27 -12.72
CA TYR A 55 -7.73 -17.18 -11.98
C TYR A 55 -8.87 -16.67 -12.89
N PRO A 56 -9.27 -17.45 -13.90
CA PRO A 56 -10.23 -17.01 -14.91
C PRO A 56 -11.63 -16.71 -14.37
N GLU A 57 -12.11 -17.42 -13.34
CA GLU A 57 -13.45 -17.16 -12.79
C GLU A 57 -13.48 -15.86 -11.99
N THR A 58 -12.51 -15.67 -11.10
CA THR A 58 -12.35 -14.43 -10.30
C THR A 58 -12.10 -13.24 -11.20
N GLY A 59 -11.16 -13.36 -12.15
CA GLY A 59 -10.86 -12.28 -13.10
C GLY A 59 -12.06 -11.90 -13.96
N ARG A 60 -12.93 -12.86 -14.32
CA ARG A 60 -14.19 -12.57 -15.02
C ARG A 60 -15.19 -11.84 -14.12
N HIS A 61 -15.36 -12.26 -12.86
CA HIS A 61 -16.24 -11.58 -11.92
C HIS A 61 -15.85 -10.11 -11.75
N ILE A 62 -14.57 -9.84 -11.50
CA ILE A 62 -14.09 -8.46 -11.33
C ILE A 62 -14.37 -7.61 -12.58
N LYS A 63 -14.08 -8.14 -13.78
CA LYS A 63 -14.39 -7.43 -15.04
C LYS A 63 -15.87 -7.13 -15.22
N GLU A 64 -16.74 -8.10 -14.92
CA GLU A 64 -18.19 -7.95 -15.03
C GLU A 64 -18.72 -6.91 -14.03
N ALA A 65 -18.25 -6.94 -12.78
CA ALA A 65 -18.62 -5.97 -11.74
C ALA A 65 -18.17 -4.54 -12.12
N ILE A 66 -16.95 -4.37 -12.61
CA ILE A 66 -16.46 -3.07 -13.10
C ILE A 66 -17.32 -2.58 -14.29
N ALA A 67 -17.65 -3.46 -15.23
CA ALA A 67 -18.52 -3.12 -16.35
C ALA A 67 -19.96 -2.77 -15.90
N ALA A 68 -20.41 -3.29 -14.77
CA ALA A 68 -21.69 -2.98 -14.14
C ALA A 68 -21.67 -1.67 -13.32
N GLY A 69 -20.51 -1.03 -13.16
CA GLY A 69 -20.36 0.27 -12.51
C GLY A 69 -19.56 0.26 -11.20
N GLU A 70 -19.09 -0.89 -10.75
CA GLU A 70 -18.21 -0.96 -9.58
C GLU A 70 -16.85 -0.32 -9.86
N SER A 71 -16.20 0.15 -8.79
CA SER A 71 -14.87 0.77 -8.92
C SER A 71 -13.84 -0.21 -9.48
N ALA A 72 -13.06 0.22 -10.47
CA ALA A 72 -11.84 -0.48 -10.90
C ALA A 72 -10.66 -0.25 -9.95
N ILE A 73 -10.80 0.70 -9.03
CA ILE A 73 -9.77 1.11 -8.07
C ILE A 73 -10.13 0.58 -6.69
N CYS A 74 -9.17 -0.08 -6.06
CA CYS A 74 -9.15 -0.43 -4.65
C CYS A 74 -8.30 0.61 -3.90
N THR A 75 -8.92 1.40 -3.04
CA THR A 75 -8.19 2.18 -2.04
C THR A 75 -7.98 1.29 -0.82
N ILE A 76 -6.75 0.84 -0.59
CA ILE A 76 -6.45 -0.15 0.45
C ILE A 76 -6.84 0.40 1.82
N ASP A 77 -7.70 -0.31 2.53
CA ASP A 77 -8.15 -0.01 3.89
C ASP A 77 -8.46 -1.32 4.61
N ARG A 78 -7.47 -1.82 5.35
CA ARG A 78 -7.48 -3.18 5.90
C ARG A 78 -8.26 -3.29 7.21
N ASP A 79 -8.31 -2.20 7.99
CA ASP A 79 -8.89 -2.21 9.33
C ASP A 79 -10.40 -2.52 9.30
N GLU A 80 -11.11 -2.06 8.27
CA GLU A 80 -12.56 -2.22 8.12
C GLU A 80 -12.97 -3.46 7.29
N ALA A 81 -12.02 -4.34 6.95
CA ALA A 81 -12.26 -5.45 6.03
C ALA A 81 -13.23 -6.52 6.58
N GLU A 82 -13.28 -6.72 7.90
CA GLU A 82 -14.22 -7.66 8.51
C GLU A 82 -15.66 -7.15 8.43
N GLU A 83 -15.90 -5.86 8.74
CA GLU A 83 -17.25 -5.29 8.71
C GLU A 83 -17.76 -5.18 7.27
N ARG A 84 -16.93 -4.74 6.32
CA ARG A 84 -17.32 -4.72 4.90
C ARG A 84 -17.72 -6.09 4.39
N ARG A 85 -16.97 -7.15 4.73
CA ARG A 85 -17.34 -8.53 4.37
C ARG A 85 -18.69 -8.96 4.97
N LYS A 86 -18.97 -8.54 6.20
CA LYS A 86 -20.25 -8.83 6.84
C LYS A 86 -21.41 -8.09 6.15
N GLU A 87 -21.18 -6.85 5.72
CA GLU A 87 -22.16 -6.04 4.99
C GLU A 87 -22.43 -6.57 3.58
N SER A 88 -21.38 -6.84 2.80
CA SER A 88 -21.47 -7.34 1.42
C SER A 88 -22.18 -8.69 1.34
N LEU A 89 -21.89 -9.59 2.28
CA LEU A 89 -22.42 -10.95 2.30
C LEU A 89 -23.75 -11.10 3.05
N LYS A 90 -24.33 -10.00 3.53
CA LYS A 90 -25.57 -10.01 4.31
C LYS A 90 -26.73 -10.56 3.49
N GLY A 91 -27.33 -11.66 3.97
CA GLY A 91 -28.49 -12.29 3.33
C GLY A 91 -28.13 -13.18 2.13
N ILE A 92 -26.84 -13.30 1.77
CA ILE A 92 -26.38 -14.17 0.70
C ILE A 92 -26.00 -15.52 1.31
N PRO A 93 -26.74 -16.62 1.03
CA PRO A 93 -26.45 -17.91 1.64
C PRO A 93 -25.08 -18.45 1.21
N THR A 94 -24.50 -19.34 2.00
CA THR A 94 -23.36 -20.11 1.52
C THR A 94 -23.84 -21.16 0.52
N LYS A 95 -22.97 -21.54 -0.42
CA LYS A 95 -23.25 -22.58 -1.41
C LYS A 95 -22.17 -23.65 -1.33
N LYS A 96 -22.56 -24.90 -1.07
CA LYS A 96 -21.61 -26.02 -0.97
C LYS A 96 -20.78 -26.12 -2.25
N GLY A 97 -19.46 -26.17 -2.10
CA GLY A 97 -18.52 -26.27 -3.22
C GLY A 97 -18.15 -24.94 -3.89
N TYR A 98 -18.53 -23.80 -3.30
CA TYR A 98 -18.21 -22.47 -3.82
C TYR A 98 -17.82 -21.53 -2.68
N ASP A 99 -16.93 -20.60 -2.98
CA ASP A 99 -16.72 -19.41 -2.16
C ASP A 99 -17.58 -18.26 -2.72
N ARG A 100 -17.86 -17.24 -1.90
CA ARG A 100 -18.52 -15.99 -2.32
C ARG A 100 -17.42 -14.97 -2.52
N ASP A 101 -17.11 -14.67 -3.78
CA ASP A 101 -16.18 -13.60 -4.12
C ASP A 101 -16.90 -12.25 -4.07
N GLU A 102 -16.14 -11.19 -3.78
CA GLU A 102 -16.66 -9.84 -3.51
C GLU A 102 -15.91 -8.82 -4.38
N TRP A 103 -16.64 -8.05 -5.20
CA TRP A 103 -16.07 -6.89 -5.88
C TRP A 103 -16.95 -5.65 -5.75
N PRO A 104 -16.47 -4.53 -5.17
CA PRO A 104 -15.10 -4.31 -4.69
C PRO A 104 -14.76 -5.13 -3.44
N MET A 105 -13.48 -5.50 -3.30
CA MET A 105 -13.04 -6.39 -2.24
C MET A 105 -13.22 -5.73 -0.86
N ALA A 106 -13.47 -6.54 0.18
CA ALA A 106 -13.64 -6.04 1.53
C ALA A 106 -12.42 -5.27 2.10
N MET A 107 -11.20 -5.52 1.61
CA MET A 107 -10.00 -4.77 2.02
C MET A 107 -9.84 -3.41 1.32
N CYS A 108 -10.81 -3.02 0.49
CA CYS A 108 -10.86 -1.74 -0.20
C CYS A 108 -11.90 -0.84 0.48
N ALA A 109 -11.64 0.47 0.52
CA ALA A 109 -12.60 1.46 1.02
C ALA A 109 -13.92 1.45 0.21
N GLU A 110 -13.85 1.05 -1.06
CA GLU A 110 -14.99 0.89 -1.97
C GLU A 110 -15.81 -0.39 -1.74
N GLY A 111 -15.31 -1.33 -0.92
CA GLY A 111 -16.01 -2.58 -0.63
C GLY A 111 -17.13 -2.41 0.40
N GLY A 112 -17.79 -3.52 0.72
CA GLY A 112 -18.86 -3.55 1.71
C GLY A 112 -20.24 -3.52 1.10
N SER A 113 -21.14 -2.72 1.67
CA SER A 113 -22.52 -2.62 1.17
C SER A 113 -22.56 -2.22 -0.31
N GLY A 114 -23.20 -3.05 -1.12
CA GLY A 114 -23.35 -2.82 -2.56
C GLY A 114 -22.39 -3.60 -3.44
N ALA A 115 -21.32 -4.20 -2.89
CA ALA A 115 -20.38 -5.01 -3.67
C ALA A 115 -21.10 -6.14 -4.43
N ASP A 116 -20.70 -6.37 -5.68
CA ASP A 116 -21.14 -7.48 -6.51
C ASP A 116 -20.59 -8.80 -5.95
N ILE A 117 -21.46 -9.81 -5.87
CA ILE A 117 -21.16 -11.09 -5.26
C ILE A 117 -21.39 -12.21 -6.26
N LYS A 118 -20.36 -13.04 -6.44
CA LYS A 118 -20.43 -14.23 -7.30
C LYS A 118 -19.92 -15.47 -6.58
N TYR A 119 -20.59 -16.60 -6.85
CA TYR A 119 -20.10 -17.89 -6.39
C TYR A 119 -19.01 -18.38 -7.34
N ILE A 120 -17.80 -18.57 -6.82
CA ILE A 120 -16.61 -18.97 -7.59
C ILE A 120 -16.05 -20.29 -7.06
N ASP A 121 -15.45 -21.08 -7.93
CA ASP A 121 -14.71 -22.27 -7.52
C ASP A 121 -13.68 -21.92 -6.41
N PRO A 122 -13.66 -22.65 -5.27
CA PRO A 122 -12.79 -22.31 -4.15
C PRO A 122 -11.29 -22.31 -4.49
N SER A 123 -10.85 -23.13 -5.45
CA SER A 123 -9.44 -23.16 -5.86
C SER A 123 -9.05 -21.89 -6.62
N ASP A 124 -9.92 -21.44 -7.54
CA ASP A 124 -9.74 -20.19 -8.28
C ASP A 124 -9.75 -18.98 -7.32
N ASN A 125 -10.79 -18.87 -6.48
CA ASN A 125 -11.00 -17.72 -5.59
C ASN A 125 -9.91 -17.57 -4.52
N ARG A 126 -9.51 -18.67 -3.86
CA ARG A 126 -8.47 -18.62 -2.81
C ARG A 126 -7.08 -18.40 -3.39
N GLY A 127 -6.84 -18.94 -4.59
CA GLY A 127 -5.63 -18.65 -5.35
C GLY A 127 -5.53 -17.17 -5.67
N ALA A 128 -6.59 -16.59 -6.23
CA ALA A 128 -6.69 -15.16 -6.51
C ALA A 128 -6.51 -14.30 -5.26
N GLY A 129 -7.22 -14.61 -4.17
CA GLY A 129 -7.11 -13.87 -2.92
C GLY A 129 -5.70 -13.92 -2.31
N SER A 130 -5.03 -15.08 -2.37
CA SER A 130 -3.64 -15.21 -1.91
C SER A 130 -2.68 -14.40 -2.79
N TRP A 131 -2.86 -14.45 -4.10
CA TRP A 131 -2.07 -13.68 -5.05
C TRP A 131 -2.24 -12.18 -4.82
N VAL A 132 -3.48 -11.68 -4.76
CA VAL A 132 -3.79 -10.26 -4.50
C VAL A 132 -3.18 -9.83 -3.17
N SER A 133 -3.39 -10.59 -2.08
CA SER A 133 -2.84 -10.25 -0.77
C SER A 133 -1.32 -10.11 -0.82
N ASN A 134 -0.61 -11.03 -1.48
CA ASN A 134 0.84 -10.96 -1.63
C ASN A 134 1.29 -9.78 -2.50
N GLN A 135 0.57 -9.45 -3.58
CA GLN A 135 0.90 -8.26 -4.38
C GLN A 135 0.67 -6.96 -3.62
N LEU A 136 -0.32 -6.94 -2.72
CA LEU A 136 -0.71 -5.75 -1.98
C LEU A 136 0.08 -5.55 -0.67
N GLU A 137 0.83 -6.55 -0.20
CA GLU A 137 1.53 -6.57 1.10
C GLU A 137 2.44 -5.35 1.32
N ASP A 138 3.20 -4.95 0.30
CA ASP A 138 4.15 -3.84 0.38
C ASP A 138 3.49 -2.45 0.29
N TYR A 139 2.19 -2.39 -0.01
CA TYR A 139 1.46 -1.13 -0.16
C TYR A 139 0.75 -0.75 1.16
N PRO A 140 1.03 0.45 1.71
CA PRO A 140 0.36 0.92 2.90
C PRO A 140 -1.11 1.23 2.63
N ASP A 141 -1.91 1.23 3.69
CA ASP A 141 -3.30 1.70 3.65
C ASP A 141 -3.36 3.14 3.11
N GLY A 142 -4.42 3.43 2.35
CA GLY A 142 -4.60 4.64 1.56
C GLY A 142 -4.01 4.58 0.14
N THR A 143 -3.22 3.55 -0.20
CA THR A 143 -2.75 3.34 -1.58
C THR A 143 -3.93 3.04 -2.50
N ARG A 144 -3.98 3.72 -3.65
CA ARG A 144 -5.00 3.49 -4.69
C ARG A 144 -4.44 2.55 -5.76
N VAL A 145 -5.08 1.40 -5.93
CA VAL A 145 -4.64 0.35 -6.85
C VAL A 145 -5.73 0.09 -7.89
N GLU A 146 -5.43 0.31 -9.17
CA GLU A 146 -6.32 -0.01 -10.29
C GLU A 146 -6.08 -1.44 -10.77
N PHE A 147 -7.15 -2.23 -10.86
CA PHE A 147 -7.09 -3.58 -11.41
C PHE A 147 -7.20 -3.53 -12.93
N VAL A 148 -6.15 -3.98 -13.60
CA VAL A 148 -6.02 -3.96 -15.06
C VAL A 148 -6.02 -5.38 -15.60
N PHE A 149 -6.73 -5.59 -16.71
CA PHE A 149 -6.87 -6.89 -17.36
C PHE A 149 -6.22 -6.84 -18.74
N ARG A 150 -5.39 -7.84 -19.06
CA ARG A 150 -4.84 -8.01 -20.40
C ARG A 150 -5.70 -9.01 -21.17
N GLU A 151 -5.86 -8.77 -22.47
CA GLU A 151 -6.50 -9.70 -23.40
C GLU A 151 -5.54 -10.82 -23.83
#